data_AF-A0ABD0JGF3-F1
#
_entry.id   AF-A0ABD0JGF3-F1
#
_cell.length_a   1.000
_cell.length_b   1.000
_cell.length_c   1.000
_cell.angle_alpha   90.00
_cell.angle_beta   90.00
_cell.angle_gamma   90.00
#
_symmetry.space_group_name_H-M   'P 1'
#
loop_
_entity.id
_entity.type
_entity.pdbx_description
1 polymer ?
#
loop_
_entity_poly.entity_id
_entity_poly.type
_entity_poly.pdbx_seq_one_letter_code
_entity_poly.pdbx_strand_id
1 'polypeptide(L)'
;MSSIKSHFPVVEKESMATTGTIDSDNAAQDITNADILKKLCEMSGQLDKVCTSVEELKGEIFELKEDNSALRAELEKCKLKLERAEEMVIEAKTHASVAERRVNDLEQYGRRNNVRELGVPEAEGENAAECEEKVLAVFRGKLGLKSMANSDIEACHRIGQRQQEQPGSRLRLFQKHARS
;
A
#
# COMPACT_ATOMS: atom_id res chain seq x y z
N MET A 1 35.98 -2.00 -13.32
CA MET A 1 37.45 -2.10 -13.15
C MET A 1 37.90 -0.90 -12.34
N SER A 2 38.02 -1.04 -11.02
CA SER A 2 38.46 0.05 -10.13
C SER A 2 39.86 -0.28 -9.62
N SER A 3 40.85 0.39 -10.19
CA SER A 3 42.26 0.29 -9.81
C SER A 3 42.53 1.30 -8.69
N ILE A 4 42.80 0.81 -7.48
CA ILE A 4 43.28 1.65 -6.37
C ILE A 4 44.80 1.76 -6.48
N LYS A 5 45.26 2.97 -6.84
CA LYS A 5 46.66 3.41 -6.89
C LYS A 5 47.23 3.47 -5.48
N SER A 6 48.29 2.72 -5.21
CA SER A 6 49.11 2.86 -4.00
C SER A 6 49.98 4.11 -4.10
N HIS A 7 49.79 5.04 -3.16
CA HIS A 7 50.58 6.25 -2.99
C HIS A 7 51.88 5.90 -2.25
N PHE A 8 53.03 6.07 -2.89
CA PHE A 8 54.35 6.00 -2.24
C PHE A 8 54.88 7.43 -2.11
N PRO A 9 55.25 7.91 -0.90
CA PRO A 9 55.95 9.17 -0.79
C PRO A 9 57.45 8.95 -1.04
N VAL A 10 57.99 9.77 -1.94
CA VAL A 10 59.41 10.03 -2.13
C VAL A 10 59.92 10.78 -0.89
N VAL A 11 61.01 10.30 -0.30
CA VAL A 11 61.74 11.06 0.74
C VAL A 11 63.14 11.35 0.21
N GLU A 12 63.47 12.63 0.29
CA GLU A 12 64.67 13.27 -0.23
C GLU A 12 65.94 12.86 0.52
N LYS A 13 67.05 12.97 -0.21
CA LYS A 13 68.41 12.77 0.28
C LYS A 13 68.84 13.98 1.10
N GLU A 14 69.19 13.76 2.36
CA GLU A 14 70.11 14.64 3.07
C GLU A 14 71.36 13.85 3.49
N SER A 15 72.49 14.32 2.96
CA SER A 15 73.85 13.95 3.34
C SER A 15 74.25 14.64 4.64
N MET A 16 74.94 13.93 5.54
CA MET A 16 76.06 14.52 6.30
C MET A 16 76.89 13.39 6.91
N ALA A 17 78.17 13.38 6.55
CA ALA A 17 79.18 12.54 7.15
C ALA A 17 79.63 13.15 8.48
N THR A 18 79.60 12.36 9.55
CA THR A 18 80.43 12.64 10.72
C THR A 18 80.82 11.34 11.41
N THR A 19 82.13 11.15 11.51
CA THR A 19 82.86 10.11 12.21
C THR A 19 82.49 10.07 13.69
N GLY A 20 81.93 8.94 14.13
CA GLY A 20 81.69 8.61 15.53
C GLY A 20 82.01 7.13 15.73
N THR A 21 82.91 6.89 16.68
CA THR A 21 83.35 5.59 17.21
C THR A 21 82.37 4.44 17.04
N ILE A 22 82.87 3.34 16.47
CA ILE A 22 82.24 2.02 16.55
C ILE A 22 82.43 1.57 18.00
N ASP A 23 81.54 2.03 18.89
CA ASP A 23 81.30 1.35 20.14
C ASP A 23 80.59 0.04 19.79
N SER A 24 81.38 -1.01 19.89
CA SER A 24 81.08 -2.38 19.53
C SER A 24 80.25 -3.02 20.63
N ASP A 25 79.04 -2.51 20.83
CA ASP A 25 78.00 -3.17 21.62
C ASP A 25 76.82 -3.57 20.72
N ASN A 26 77.14 -4.09 19.53
CA ASN A 26 76.27 -5.08 18.92
C ASN A 26 76.58 -6.41 19.63
N ALA A 27 76.06 -6.55 20.85
CA ALA A 27 75.87 -7.87 21.42
C ALA A 27 74.97 -8.63 20.46
N ALA A 28 75.57 -9.39 19.55
CA ALA A 28 74.90 -10.48 18.88
C ALA A 28 74.41 -11.37 20.03
N GLN A 29 73.15 -11.17 20.40
CA GLN A 29 72.48 -12.01 21.37
C GLN A 29 72.44 -13.38 20.70
N ASP A 30 73.38 -14.25 21.08
CA ASP A 30 73.45 -15.61 20.56
C ASP A 30 72.11 -16.27 20.89
N ILE A 31 71.23 -16.33 19.89
CA ILE A 31 69.92 -16.95 20.02
C ILE A 31 70.20 -18.40 20.37
N THR A 32 69.90 -18.76 21.61
CA THR A 32 70.16 -20.11 22.07
C THR A 32 69.08 -21.04 21.54
N ASN A 33 69.40 -22.33 21.42
CA ASN A 33 68.39 -23.34 21.10
C ASN A 33 67.21 -23.32 22.10
N ALA A 34 67.43 -22.87 23.34
CA ALA A 34 66.38 -22.70 24.33
C ALA A 34 65.40 -21.56 23.98
N ASP A 35 65.88 -20.44 23.44
CA ASP A 35 65.03 -19.33 22.98
C ASP A 35 64.19 -19.72 21.77
N ILE A 36 64.77 -20.51 20.86
CA ILE A 36 64.07 -21.09 19.70
C ILE A 36 62.96 -22.03 20.17
N LEU A 37 63.26 -22.93 21.11
CA LEU A 37 62.28 -23.87 21.68
C LEU A 37 61.14 -23.16 22.41
N LYS A 38 61.43 -22.07 23.12
CA LYS A 38 60.42 -21.25 23.79
C LYS A 38 59.47 -20.59 22.78
N LYS A 39 60.01 -19.97 21.73
CA LYS A 39 59.20 -19.40 20.64
C LYS A 39 58.39 -20.47 19.90
N LEU A 40 58.93 -21.66 19.68
CA LEU A 40 58.19 -22.79 19.08
C LEU A 40 57.00 -23.20 19.95
N CYS A 41 57.17 -23.27 21.28
CA CYS A 41 56.05 -23.55 22.19
C CYS A 41 54.99 -22.42 22.15
N GLU A 42 55.40 -21.16 22.14
CA GLU A 42 54.48 -20.02 22.04
C GLU A 42 53.70 -20.03 20.72
N MET A 43 54.37 -20.27 19.59
CA MET A 43 53.73 -20.40 18.28
C MET A 43 52.78 -21.59 18.22
N SER A 44 53.13 -22.73 18.82
CA SER A 44 52.23 -23.88 18.91
C SER A 44 50.95 -23.52 19.68
N GLY A 45 51.07 -22.83 20.82
CA GLY A 45 49.89 -22.41 21.59
C GLY A 45 49.04 -21.34 20.88
N GLN A 46 49.64 -20.50 20.03
CA GLN A 46 48.88 -19.60 19.16
C GLN A 46 48.17 -20.35 18.04
N LEU A 47 48.83 -21.36 17.45
CA LEU A 47 48.24 -22.21 16.42
C LEU A 47 47.01 -22.94 16.95
N ASP A 48 47.08 -23.48 18.16
CA ASP A 48 45.94 -24.16 18.82
C ASP A 48 44.74 -23.21 18.97
N LYS A 49 44.98 -21.97 19.42
CA LYS A 49 43.92 -20.94 19.55
C LYS A 49 43.30 -20.56 18.20
N VAL A 50 44.12 -20.45 17.16
CA VAL A 50 43.63 -20.18 15.80
C VAL A 50 42.79 -21.37 15.31
N CYS A 51 43.23 -22.60 15.57
CA CYS A 51 42.48 -23.80 15.24
C CYS A 51 41.10 -23.81 15.91
N THR A 52 41.01 -23.52 17.22
CA THR A 52 39.71 -23.47 17.91
C THR A 52 38.79 -22.39 17.33
N SER A 53 39.30 -21.18 17.09
CA SER A 53 38.48 -20.11 16.48
C SER A 53 38.04 -20.44 15.06
N VAL A 54 38.85 -21.16 14.28
CA VAL A 54 38.48 -21.62 12.93
C VAL A 54 37.35 -22.64 13.00
N GLU A 55 37.32 -23.51 14.00
CA GLU A 55 36.23 -24.47 14.20
C GLU A 55 34.92 -23.77 14.61
N GLU A 56 34.99 -22.81 15.53
CA GLU A 56 33.84 -21.98 15.94
C GLU A 56 33.24 -21.22 14.76
N LEU A 57 34.07 -20.50 14.00
CA LEU A 57 33.62 -19.73 12.83
C LEU A 57 33.02 -20.63 11.73
N LYS A 58 33.54 -21.86 11.56
CA LYS A 58 32.94 -22.82 10.63
C LYS A 58 31.54 -23.25 11.07
N GLY A 59 31.34 -23.42 12.37
CA GLY A 59 30.02 -23.68 12.96
C GLY A 59 29.05 -22.55 12.69
N GLU A 60 29.42 -21.32 13.03
CA GLU A 60 28.58 -20.13 12.78
C GLU A 60 28.24 -19.96 11.28
N ILE A 61 29.22 -20.17 10.39
CA ILE A 61 28.99 -20.11 8.94
C ILE A 61 28.00 -21.19 8.49
N PHE A 62 28.01 -22.36 9.11
CA PHE A 62 27.06 -23.42 8.79
C PHE A 62 25.63 -23.05 9.21
N GLU A 63 25.46 -22.59 10.45
CA GLU A 63 24.16 -22.14 10.97
C GLU A 63 23.59 -20.98 10.14
N LEU A 64 24.42 -19.97 9.85
CA LEU A 64 24.01 -18.83 9.02
C LEU A 64 23.59 -19.25 7.61
N LYS A 65 24.19 -20.30 7.04
CA LYS A 65 23.78 -20.82 5.72
C LYS A 65 22.43 -21.52 5.79
N GLU A 66 22.18 -22.29 6.84
CA GLU A 66 20.90 -22.95 7.06
C GLU A 66 19.77 -21.91 7.22
N ASP A 67 19.99 -20.91 8.07
CA ASP A 67 19.04 -19.80 8.27
C ASP A 67 18.80 -19.02 6.98
N ASN A 68 19.86 -18.74 6.20
CA ASN A 68 19.70 -18.06 4.91
C ASN A 68 18.85 -18.88 3.94
N SER A 69 19.00 -20.21 3.94
CA SER A 69 18.19 -21.10 3.11
C SER A 69 16.72 -21.10 3.52
N ALA A 70 16.44 -21.13 4.83
CA ALA A 70 15.09 -21.09 5.38
C ALA A 70 14.40 -19.74 5.10
N LEU A 71 15.11 -18.63 5.32
CA LEU A 71 14.61 -17.28 5.04
C LEU A 71 14.27 -17.09 3.56
N ARG A 72 15.08 -17.64 2.64
CA ARG A 72 14.77 -17.61 1.20
C ARG A 72 13.49 -18.38 0.88
N ALA A 73 13.28 -19.54 1.49
CA ALA A 73 12.07 -20.33 1.26
C ALA A 73 10.80 -19.60 1.73
N GLU A 74 10.84 -19.00 2.93
CA GLU A 74 9.70 -18.21 3.44
C GLU A 74 9.49 -16.92 2.63
N LEU A 75 10.55 -16.29 2.14
CA LEU A 75 10.45 -15.13 1.24
C LEU A 75 9.72 -15.49 -0.06
N GLU A 76 10.07 -16.61 -0.70
CA GLU A 76 9.37 -17.07 -1.92
C GLU A 76 7.90 -17.40 -1.66
N LYS A 77 7.61 -18.09 -0.55
CA LYS A 77 6.23 -18.35 -0.12
C LYS A 77 5.44 -17.06 0.14
N CYS A 78 6.08 -16.05 0.70
CA CYS A 78 5.45 -14.75 0.94
C CYS A 78 5.17 -14.01 -0.36
N LYS A 79 6.09 -14.04 -1.34
CA LYS A 79 5.87 -13.48 -2.68
C LYS A 79 4.68 -14.10 -3.38
N LEU A 80 4.57 -15.44 -3.38
CA LEU A 80 3.44 -16.14 -3.99
C LEU A 80 2.09 -15.76 -3.34
N LYS A 81 2.07 -15.58 -2.01
CA LYS A 81 0.87 -15.11 -1.31
C LYS A 81 0.52 -13.67 -1.68
N LEU A 82 1.52 -12.81 -1.87
CA LEU A 82 1.33 -11.42 -2.26
C LEU A 82 0.75 -11.33 -3.67
N GLU A 83 1.32 -12.04 -4.63
CA GLU A 83 0.83 -12.09 -6.02
C GLU A 83 -0.64 -12.55 -6.06
N ARG A 84 -0.97 -13.63 -5.35
CA ARG A 84 -2.35 -14.12 -5.27
C ARG A 84 -3.30 -13.10 -4.63
N ALA A 85 -2.85 -12.38 -3.59
CA ALA A 85 -3.66 -11.36 -2.95
C ALA A 85 -3.91 -10.16 -3.89
N GLU A 86 -2.89 -9.77 -4.67
CA GLU A 86 -3.00 -8.71 -5.67
C GLU A 86 -4.01 -9.07 -6.77
N GLU A 87 -3.97 -10.31 -7.27
CA GLU A 87 -4.94 -10.83 -8.24
C GLU A 87 -6.37 -10.78 -7.68
N MET A 88 -6.58 -11.26 -6.46
CA MET A 88 -7.89 -11.23 -5.80
C MET A 88 -8.41 -9.79 -5.62
N VAL A 89 -7.53 -8.83 -5.33
CA VAL A 89 -7.91 -7.41 -5.20
C VAL A 89 -8.34 -6.84 -6.55
N ILE A 90 -7.65 -7.19 -7.64
CA ILE A 90 -8.01 -6.76 -8.99
C ILE A 90 -9.38 -7.33 -9.37
N GLU A 91 -9.60 -8.63 -9.16
CA GLU A 91 -10.90 -9.28 -9.42
C GLU A 91 -12.03 -8.67 -8.59
N ALA A 92 -11.81 -8.45 -7.29
CA ALA A 92 -12.81 -7.83 -6.43
C ALA A 92 -13.20 -6.42 -6.92
N LYS A 93 -12.23 -5.62 -7.36
CA LYS A 93 -12.47 -4.28 -7.92
C LYS A 93 -13.26 -4.33 -9.23
N THR A 94 -12.96 -5.26 -10.12
CA THR A 94 -13.68 -5.39 -11.38
C THR A 94 -15.13 -5.82 -11.14
N HIS A 95 -15.35 -6.81 -10.26
CA HIS A 95 -16.69 -7.23 -9.85
C HIS A 95 -17.49 -6.10 -9.20
N ALA A 96 -16.86 -5.33 -8.30
CA ALA A 96 -17.50 -4.17 -7.67
C ALA A 96 -17.93 -3.13 -8.71
N SER A 97 -17.06 -2.78 -9.66
CA SER A 97 -17.39 -1.81 -10.72
C SER A 97 -18.51 -2.30 -11.63
N VAL A 98 -18.53 -3.58 -11.98
CA VAL A 98 -19.62 -4.18 -12.77
C VAL A 98 -20.94 -4.15 -11.99
N ALA A 99 -20.90 -4.50 -10.70
CA ALA A 99 -22.08 -4.47 -9.84
C ALA A 99 -22.63 -3.04 -9.70
N GLU A 100 -21.76 -2.05 -9.50
CA GLU A 100 -22.14 -0.64 -9.41
C GLU A 100 -22.84 -0.16 -10.69
N ARG A 101 -22.29 -0.48 -11.86
CA ARG A 101 -22.93 -0.15 -13.15
C ARG A 101 -24.30 -0.79 -13.28
N ARG A 102 -24.42 -2.07 -12.95
CA ARG A 102 -25.70 -2.80 -13.00
C ARG A 102 -26.73 -2.20 -12.05
N VAL A 103 -26.32 -1.80 -10.83
CA VAL A 103 -27.19 -1.13 -9.87
C VAL A 103 -27.66 0.20 -10.44
N ASN A 104 -26.76 1.02 -10.97
CA ASN A 104 -27.12 2.28 -11.59
C ASN A 104 -28.11 2.08 -12.75
N ASP A 105 -27.86 1.10 -13.64
CA ASP A 105 -28.76 0.81 -14.76
C ASP A 105 -30.15 0.42 -14.25
N LEU A 106 -30.23 -0.49 -13.27
CA LEU A 106 -31.50 -0.90 -12.66
C LEU A 106 -32.22 0.25 -11.96
N GLU A 107 -31.50 1.13 -11.26
CA GLU A 107 -32.09 2.33 -10.66
C GLU A 107 -32.63 3.30 -11.72
N GLN A 108 -31.90 3.49 -12.82
CA GLN A 108 -32.35 4.31 -13.93
C GLN A 108 -33.60 3.73 -14.58
N TYR A 109 -33.64 2.42 -14.81
CA TYR A 109 -34.85 1.73 -15.28
C TYR A 109 -36.04 1.94 -14.33
N GLY A 110 -35.83 1.83 -13.03
CA GLY A 110 -36.87 2.07 -12.01
C GLY A 110 -37.30 3.54 -11.87
N ARG A 111 -36.48 4.50 -12.33
CA ARG A 111 -36.76 5.95 -12.29
C ARG A 111 -37.20 6.53 -13.63
N ARG A 112 -37.21 5.74 -14.70
CA ARG A 112 -37.47 6.23 -16.08
C ARG A 112 -38.78 6.98 -16.21
N ASN A 113 -39.81 6.53 -15.51
CA ASN A 113 -41.15 7.14 -15.53
C ASN A 113 -41.46 7.92 -14.25
N ASN A 114 -40.43 8.26 -13.48
CA ASN A 114 -40.57 8.96 -12.22
C ASN A 114 -40.19 10.43 -12.41
N VAL A 115 -41.15 11.32 -12.18
CA VAL A 115 -40.92 12.78 -12.21
C VAL A 115 -40.82 13.28 -10.77
N ARG A 116 -39.90 14.20 -10.52
CA ARG A 116 -39.77 14.84 -9.21
C ARG A 116 -40.17 16.31 -9.31
N GLU A 117 -41.19 16.70 -8.58
CA GLU A 117 -41.62 18.09 -8.48
C GLU A 117 -41.07 18.74 -7.21
N LEU A 118 -40.65 19.99 -7.32
CA LEU A 118 -40.16 20.81 -6.21
C LEU A 118 -41.03 22.07 -6.12
N GLY A 119 -41.25 22.58 -4.91
CA GLY A 119 -42.00 23.83 -4.74
C GLY A 119 -43.52 23.67 -4.74
N VAL A 120 -44.04 22.44 -4.57
CA VAL A 120 -45.48 22.19 -4.44
C VAL A 120 -45.90 22.38 -2.98
N PRO A 121 -46.78 23.34 -2.64
CA PRO A 121 -47.18 23.63 -1.26
C PRO A 121 -47.78 22.41 -0.56
N GLU A 122 -47.37 22.20 0.70
CA GLU A 122 -47.88 21.13 1.57
C GLU A 122 -48.99 21.63 2.48
N ALA A 123 -50.00 20.80 2.71
CA ALA A 123 -51.00 21.01 3.76
C ALA A 123 -50.77 20.00 4.91
N GLU A 124 -51.16 20.37 6.13
CA GLU A 124 -51.09 19.45 7.27
C GLU A 124 -52.15 18.35 7.12
N GLY A 125 -51.76 17.08 7.28
CA GLY A 125 -52.66 15.94 7.10
C GLY A 125 -53.01 15.62 5.63
N GLU A 126 -52.27 16.17 4.66
CA GLU A 126 -52.49 15.93 3.23
C GLU A 126 -52.50 14.43 2.90
N ASN A 127 -53.57 13.97 2.26
CA ASN A 127 -53.69 12.61 1.76
C ASN A 127 -53.17 12.47 0.32
N ALA A 128 -53.05 11.24 -0.18
CA ALA A 128 -52.54 10.97 -1.52
C ALA A 128 -53.40 11.59 -2.64
N ALA A 129 -54.72 11.68 -2.46
CA ALA A 129 -55.63 12.23 -3.47
C ALA A 129 -55.46 13.76 -3.61
N GLU A 130 -55.35 14.48 -2.49
CA GLU A 130 -55.05 15.92 -2.48
C GLU A 130 -53.68 16.21 -3.10
N CYS A 131 -52.72 15.33 -2.85
CA CYS A 131 -51.39 15.40 -3.44
C CYS A 131 -51.45 15.24 -4.98
N GLU A 132 -52.21 14.27 -5.49
CA GLU A 132 -52.44 14.09 -6.94
C GLU A 132 -53.12 15.30 -7.59
N GLU A 133 -54.12 15.89 -6.93
CA GLU A 133 -54.83 17.05 -7.45
C GLU A 133 -53.91 18.26 -7.61
N LYS A 134 -53.05 18.52 -6.62
CA LYS A 134 -52.05 19.60 -6.70
C LYS A 134 -51.06 19.39 -7.84
N VAL A 135 -50.63 18.15 -8.09
CA VAL A 135 -49.79 17.81 -9.25
C VAL A 135 -50.52 18.16 -10.54
N LEU A 136 -51.75 17.67 -10.70
CA LEU A 136 -52.51 17.95 -11.91
C LEU A 136 -52.75 19.45 -12.11
N ALA A 137 -52.96 20.21 -11.03
CA ALA A 137 -53.06 21.66 -11.11
C ALA A 137 -51.76 22.30 -11.64
N VAL A 138 -50.60 21.81 -11.21
CA VAL A 138 -49.29 22.25 -11.73
C VAL A 138 -49.11 21.87 -13.19
N PHE A 139 -49.38 20.62 -13.56
CA PHE A 139 -49.26 20.13 -14.93
C PHE A 139 -50.21 20.84 -15.91
N ARG A 140 -51.47 21.04 -15.52
CA ARG A 140 -52.48 21.74 -16.35
C ARG A 140 -52.22 23.24 -16.42
N GLY A 141 -51.88 23.86 -15.29
CA GLY A 141 -51.73 25.30 -15.16
C GLY A 141 -50.40 25.84 -15.68
N LYS A 142 -49.28 25.23 -15.28
CA LYS A 142 -47.93 25.71 -15.63
C LYS A 142 -47.36 25.05 -16.88
N LEU A 143 -47.58 23.75 -17.05
CA LEU A 143 -47.01 22.98 -18.17
C LEU A 143 -47.97 22.89 -19.38
N GLY A 144 -49.22 23.32 -19.24
CA GLY A 144 -50.20 23.33 -20.33
C GLY A 144 -50.74 21.95 -20.72
N LEU A 145 -50.51 20.92 -19.90
CA LEU A 145 -50.93 19.53 -20.16
C LEU A 145 -52.39 19.32 -19.76
N LYS A 146 -53.30 19.94 -20.51
CA LYS A 146 -54.74 20.00 -20.21
C LYS A 146 -55.45 18.64 -20.24
N SER A 147 -54.92 17.66 -20.97
CA SER A 147 -55.51 16.33 -21.13
C SER A 147 -55.08 15.33 -20.06
N MET A 148 -54.20 15.71 -19.13
CA MET A 148 -53.69 14.79 -18.11
C MET A 148 -54.76 14.52 -17.04
N ALA A 149 -54.99 13.23 -16.75
CA ALA A 149 -55.96 12.75 -15.78
C ALA A 149 -55.29 11.91 -14.68
N ASN A 150 -56.00 11.69 -13.56
CA ASN A 150 -55.51 10.83 -12.46
C ASN A 150 -55.13 9.42 -12.95
N SER A 151 -55.80 8.92 -14.01
CA SER A 151 -55.51 7.60 -14.59
C SER A 151 -54.09 7.46 -15.16
N ASP A 152 -53.47 8.58 -15.55
CA ASP A 152 -52.12 8.64 -16.13
C ASP A 152 -51.04 8.55 -15.05
N ILE A 153 -51.42 8.80 -13.80
CA ILE A 153 -50.58 8.72 -12.61
C ILE A 153 -50.76 7.33 -11.99
N GLU A 154 -49.65 6.66 -11.72
CA GLU A 154 -49.61 5.36 -11.05
C GLU A 154 -49.57 5.52 -9.54
N ALA A 155 -48.72 6.44 -9.05
CA ALA A 155 -48.60 6.77 -7.65
C ALA A 155 -48.04 8.18 -7.50
N CYS A 156 -48.55 8.90 -6.51
CA CYS A 156 -48.06 10.22 -6.15
C CYS A 156 -47.86 10.28 -4.64
N HIS A 157 -46.66 10.66 -4.20
CA HIS A 157 -46.41 10.89 -2.78
C HIS A 157 -45.24 11.85 -2.55
N ARG A 158 -45.25 12.43 -1.34
CA ARG A 158 -44.20 13.28 -0.81
C ARG A 158 -42.97 12.44 -0.48
N ILE A 159 -41.77 12.93 -0.78
CA ILE A 159 -40.49 12.28 -0.45
C ILE A 159 -39.60 13.20 0.38
N GLY A 160 -39.13 12.68 1.50
CA GLY A 160 -38.21 13.38 2.41
C GLY A 160 -38.92 13.94 3.65
N GLN A 161 -38.14 14.46 4.59
CA GLN A 161 -38.68 15.08 5.80
C GLN A 161 -39.25 16.47 5.49
N ARG A 162 -40.34 16.82 6.19
CA ARG A 162 -40.96 18.15 6.12
C ARG A 162 -39.98 19.19 6.67
N GLN A 163 -39.50 20.09 5.82
CA GLN A 163 -38.66 21.22 6.25
C GLN A 163 -39.57 22.39 6.61
N GLN A 164 -39.56 22.81 7.88
CA GLN A 164 -40.41 23.90 8.39
C GLN A 164 -40.17 25.25 7.71
N GLU A 165 -38.98 25.46 7.11
CA GLU A 165 -38.55 26.76 6.56
C GLU A 165 -38.60 26.88 5.03
N GLN A 166 -38.89 25.79 4.29
CA GLN A 166 -39.04 25.85 2.83
C GLN A 166 -40.45 25.45 2.40
N PRO A 167 -41.26 26.37 1.83
CA PRO A 167 -42.58 26.05 1.31
C PRO A 167 -42.43 25.27 0.00
N GLY A 168 -42.31 23.96 0.09
CA GLY A 168 -42.34 23.09 -1.08
C GLY A 168 -41.49 21.86 -0.92
N SER A 169 -42.10 20.77 -0.44
CA SER A 169 -41.41 19.49 -0.43
C SER A 169 -41.25 18.90 -1.82
N ARG A 170 -40.47 17.83 -1.86
CA ARG A 170 -40.26 17.04 -3.07
C ARG A 170 -41.43 16.10 -3.24
N LEU A 171 -42.12 16.21 -4.37
CA LEU A 171 -43.08 15.21 -4.80
C LEU A 171 -42.40 14.23 -5.74
N ARG A 172 -42.71 12.94 -5.64
CA ARG A 172 -42.41 11.98 -6.72
C ARG A 172 -43.71 11.50 -7.31
N LEU A 173 -43.80 11.64 -8.63
CA LEU A 173 -44.85 11.11 -9.46
C LEU A 173 -44.33 9.87 -10.17
N PHE A 174 -45.10 8.79 -10.15
CA PHE A 174 -44.90 7.61 -10.98
C PHE A 174 -45.93 7.67 -12.11
N GLN A 175 -45.48 7.65 -13.36
CA GLN A 175 -46.36 7.62 -14.52
C GLN A 175 -46.57 6.18 -15.00
N LYS A 176 -47.82 5.78 -15.24
CA LYS A 176 -48.12 4.43 -15.73
C LYS A 176 -47.43 4.18 -17.07
N HIS A 177 -46.87 2.98 -17.22
CA HIS A 177 -46.51 2.49 -18.55
C HIS A 177 -47.78 2.35 -19.40
N ALA A 178 -47.78 2.95 -20.60
CA ALA A 178 -48.68 2.49 -21.65
C ALA A 178 -48.36 1.00 -21.88
N ARG A 179 -49.27 0.11 -21.49
CA ARG A 179 -49.19 -1.31 -21.88
C ARG A 179 -49.34 -1.33 -23.40
N SER A 180 -48.24 -1.53 -24.12
CA SER A 180 -48.21 -1.89 -25.53
C SER A 180 -48.74 -3.30 -25.71
#